data_AF-A0A9E5G879-F1
#
_entry.id   AF-A0A9E5G879-F1
#
_cell.length_a   1.000
_cell.length_b   1.000
_cell.length_c   1.000
_cell.angle_alpha   90.00
_cell.angle_beta   90.00
_cell.angle_gamma   90.00
#
_symmetry.space_group_name_H-M   'P 1'
#
loop_
_entity.id
_entity.type
_entity.pdbx_description
1 polymer ?
#
loop_
_entity_poly.entity_id
_entity_poly.type
_entity_poly.pdbx_seq_one_letter_code
_entity_poly.pdbx_strand_id
1 'polypeptide(L)' 'MMKQLDNNENLKTVVLCLDNDIAGNKTAEKFEKLLTEREIAATRLLPVLKDFNEDLQALVREPKQEMEPKMA' A
#
# COMPACT_ATOMS: atom_id res chain seq x y z
N MET A 1 -12.49 2.21 -8.95
CA MET A 1 -12.33 3.38 -8.08
C MET A 1 -13.30 4.50 -8.44
N MET A 2 -13.19 5.15 -9.61
CA MET A 2 -14.01 6.35 -9.93
C MET A 2 -15.52 6.15 -9.80
N LYS A 3 -16.05 5.06 -10.36
CA LYS A 3 -17.48 4.71 -10.19
C LYS A 3 -17.91 4.62 -8.72
N GLN A 4 -17.03 4.22 -7.81
CA GLN A 4 -17.34 4.17 -6.39
C GLN A 4 -17.35 5.57 -5.76
N LEU A 5 -16.51 6.49 -6.22
CA LEU A 5 -16.57 7.88 -5.78
C LEU A 5 -17.87 8.53 -6.26
N ASP A 6 -18.26 8.28 -7.52
CA ASP A 6 -19.48 8.84 -8.11
C ASP A 6 -20.75 8.31 -7.41
N ASN A 7 -20.74 7.06 -6.94
CA ASN A 7 -21.87 6.46 -6.23
C ASN A 7 -21.94 6.84 -4.74
N ASN A 8 -20.92 7.49 -4.19
CA ASN A 8 -20.81 7.78 -2.76
C ASN A 8 -20.49 9.26 -2.54
N GLU A 9 -21.49 10.12 -2.77
CA GLU A 9 -21.36 11.59 -2.74
C GLU A 9 -20.90 12.15 -1.39
N ASN A 10 -21.10 11.40 -0.29
CA ASN A 10 -20.69 11.79 1.05
C ASN A 10 -19.28 11.30 1.43
N LEU A 11 -18.54 10.67 0.50
CA LEU A 11 -17.19 10.18 0.76
C LEU A 11 -16.22 11.36 0.85
N LYS A 12 -15.68 11.60 2.06
CA LYS A 12 -14.77 12.72 2.33
C LYS A 12 -13.30 12.32 2.39
N THR A 13 -13.02 11.03 2.53
CA THR A 13 -11.66 10.55 2.78
C THR A 13 -11.42 9.21 2.09
N VAL A 14 -10.25 9.08 1.49
CA VAL A 14 -9.75 7.85 0.86
C VAL A 14 -8.35 7.57 1.35
N VAL A 15 -8.10 6.32 1.71
CA VAL A 15 -6.75 5.83 2.01
C VAL A 15 -6.26 4.99 0.83
N LEU A 16 -5.11 5.36 0.28
CA LEU A 16 -4.45 4.68 -0.82
C LEU A 16 -3.43 3.67 -0.29
N CYS A 17 -3.66 2.40 -0.61
CA CYS A 17 -2.82 1.27 -0.22
C CYS A 17 -2.35 0.58 -1.51
N LEU A 18 -1.24 1.06 -2.07
CA LEU A 18 -0.63 0.48 -3.28
C LEU A 18 0.75 -0.10 -2.95
N ASP A 19 1.21 -0.99 -3.81
CA ASP A 19 2.55 -1.56 -3.77
C ASP A 19 3.62 -0.46 -3.63
N ASN A 20 4.65 -0.74 -2.83
CA ASN A 20 5.79 0.13 -2.65
C ASN A 20 6.81 -0.07 -3.78
N ASP A 21 6.36 0.11 -5.02
CA ASP A 21 7.20 0.08 -6.21
C ASP A 21 6.96 1.30 -7.11
N ILE A 22 7.71 1.40 -8.21
CA ILE A 22 7.62 2.55 -9.13
C ILE A 22 6.21 2.70 -9.72
N ALA A 23 5.55 1.58 -10.05
CA ALA A 23 4.22 1.61 -10.65
C ALA A 23 3.15 1.99 -9.62
N GLY A 24 3.24 1.45 -8.39
CA GLY A 24 2.38 1.78 -7.26
C GLY A 24 2.52 3.24 -6.86
N ASN A 25 3.75 3.77 -6.76
CA ASN A 25 4.03 5.19 -6.50
C ASN A 25 3.40 6.12 -7.54
N LYS A 26 3.68 5.88 -8.84
CA LYS A 26 3.12 6.71 -9.92
C LYS A 26 1.59 6.65 -9.97
N THR A 27 1.01 5.51 -9.62
CA THR A 27 -0.44 5.35 -9.57
C THR A 27 -1.04 6.06 -8.36
N ALA A 28 -0.37 6.00 -7.20
CA ALA A 28 -0.77 6.73 -6.01
C ALA A 28 -0.81 8.24 -6.27
N GLU A 29 0.25 8.82 -6.83
CA GLU A 29 0.32 10.25 -7.17
C GLU A 29 -0.83 10.69 -8.10
N LYS A 30 -1.15 9.87 -9.10
CA LYS A 30 -2.29 10.14 -10.01
C LYS A 30 -3.62 10.15 -9.27
N PHE A 31 -3.83 9.21 -8.35
CA PHE A 31 -5.08 9.13 -7.58
C PHE A 31 -5.16 10.22 -6.52
N GLU A 32 -4.08 10.56 -5.83
CA GLU A 32 -4.04 11.68 -4.88
C GLU A 32 -4.43 12.98 -5.56
N LYS A 33 -3.89 13.25 -6.75
CA LYS A 33 -4.25 14.44 -7.52
C LYS A 33 -5.74 14.47 -7.86
N LEU A 34 -6.28 13.37 -8.38
CA LEU A 34 -7.69 13.27 -8.76
C LEU A 34 -8.63 13.44 -7.55
N LEU A 35 -8.29 12.82 -6.42
CA LEU A 35 -9.06 12.93 -5.19
C LEU A 35 -9.05 14.36 -4.63
N THR A 36 -7.87 15.01 -4.65
CA THR A 36 -7.72 16.40 -4.21
C THR A 36 -8.51 17.35 -5.09
N GLU A 37 -8.52 17.14 -6.41
CA GLU A 37 -9.34 17.92 -7.37
C GLU A 37 -10.85 17.79 -7.10
N ARG A 38 -11.28 16.74 -6.40
CA ARG A 38 -12.67 16.50 -5.99
C ARG A 38 -12.95 16.88 -4.53
N GLU A 39 -12.02 17.57 -3.87
CA GLU A 39 -12.12 17.95 -2.46
C GLU A 39 -12.24 16.75 -1.49
N ILE A 40 -11.74 15.58 -1.92
CA ILE A 40 -11.68 14.37 -1.10
C ILE A 40 -10.28 14.28 -0.49
N ALA A 41 -10.21 14.17 0.83
CA ALA A 41 -8.93 13.98 1.53
C ALA A 41 -8.31 12.63 1.14
N ALA A 42 -7.11 12.66 0.57
CA ALA A 42 -6.35 11.47 0.25
C ALA A 42 -5.21 11.29 1.27
N THR A 43 -5.06 10.07 1.79
CA THR A 43 -3.89 9.70 2.60
C THR A 43 -3.30 8.43 2.03
N ARG A 44 -1.97 8.32 2.06
CA ARG A 44 -1.28 7.12 1.58
C ARG A 44 -0.72 6.31 2.74
N LEU A 45 -0.97 5.00 2.68
CA LEU A 45 -0.26 4.03 3.49
C LEU A 45 0.69 3.26 2.58
N LEU A 46 1.94 3.14 3.03
CA LEU A 46 2.99 2.42 2.33
C LEU A 46 3.33 1.13 3.08
N PRO A 47 3.41 -0.01 2.37
CA PRO A 47 4.01 -1.19 2.95
C PRO A 47 5.52 -0.99 3.13
N VAL A 48 6.10 -1.71 4.10
CA VAL A 48 7.55 -1.69 4.38
C VAL A 48 8.31 -2.43 3.29
N LEU A 49 7.80 -3.60 2.90
CA LEU A 49 8.24 -4.41 1.77
C LEU A 49 7.48 -4.02 0.50
N LYS A 50 7.43 -4.91 -0.50
CA LYS A 50 6.81 -4.58 -1.79
C LYS A 50 5.31 -4.37 -1.66
N ASP A 51 4.63 -5.18 -0.86
CA ASP A 51 3.20 -5.10 -0.62
C ASP A 51 2.85 -5.46 0.83
N PHE A 52 1.64 -5.10 1.28
CA PHE A 52 1.20 -5.36 2.66
C PHE A 52 1.14 -6.86 2.99
N ASN A 53 1.00 -7.73 1.99
CA ASN A 53 1.00 -9.18 2.23
C ASN A 53 2.41 -9.71 2.49
N GLU A 54 3.44 -9.16 1.83
CA GLU A 54 4.83 -9.42 2.20
C GLU A 54 5.14 -8.94 3.62
N ASP A 55 4.64 -7.76 4.02
CA ASP A 55 4.79 -7.27 5.40
C ASP A 55 4.17 -8.25 6.41
N LEU A 56 2.93 -8.69 6.17
CA LEU A 56 2.27 -9.67 7.02
C LEU A 56 3.05 -10.99 7.09
N GLN A 57 3.57 -11.47 5.96
CA GLN A 57 4.40 -12.68 5.95
C GLN A 57 5.71 -12.49 6.72
N ALA A 58 6.33 -11.31 6.66
CA ALA A 58 7.55 -11.02 7.40
C ALA A 58 7.32 -10.96 8.92
N LEU A 59 6.13 -10.52 9.35
CA LEU A 59 5.74 -10.52 10.76
C LEU A 59 5.44 -11.93 11.30
N VAL A 60 4.91 -12.82 10.45
CA VAL A 60 4.53 -14.20 10.83
C VAL A 60 5.71 -15.17 10.72
N ARG A 61 6.65 -14.94 9.81
CA ARG A 61 7.87 -15.75 9.71
C ARG A 61 8.74 -15.47 10.94
N GLU A 62 8.81 -16.42 11.85
CA GLU A 62 9.84 -16.46 12.90
C GLU A 62 11.22 -16.18 12.27
N PRO A 63 12.13 -15.47 12.95
CA PRO A 63 13.48 -15.26 12.44
C PRO A 63 14.09 -16.63 12.18
N LYS A 64 14.25 -16.98 10.90
CA LYS A 64 14.93 -18.22 10.51
C LYS A 64 16.33 -18.13 11.12
N GLN A 65 16.57 -18.93 12.16
CA GLN A 65 17.92 -19.16 12.65
C GLN A 65 18.76 -19.56 11.44
N GLU A 66 19.73 -18.72 11.09
CA GLU A 66 20.75 -19.03 10.11
C GLU A 66 21.42 -20.31 10.60
N MET A 67 21.11 -21.44 9.97
CA MET A 67 21.79 -22.70 10.27
C MET A 67 23.20 -22.56 9.72
N GLU A 68 24.16 -22.19 10.59
CA GLU A 68 25.57 -22.32 10.27
C GLU A 68 25.84 -23.77 9.83
N PRO A 69 26.39 -24.00 8.63
CA PRO A 69 26.77 -25.34 8.23
C PRO A 69 27.92 -25.80 9.14
N LYS A 70 27.62 -26.73 10.06
CA LYS A 70 28.68 -27.46 10.77
C LYS A 70 29.46 -28.26 9.72
N MET A 71 30.67 -27.78 9.43
CA MET A 71 31.67 -28.53 8.67
C MET A 71 31.97 -29.82 9.44
N ALA A 72 31.82 -30.96 8.77
CA ALA A 72 32.23 -32.28 9.22
C ALA A 72 33.49 -32.69 8.46
#